data_AF-A0A090WNT2-F1
#
_entry.id   AF-A0A090WNT2-F1
#
_cell.length_a   1.000
_cell.length_b   1.000
_cell.length_c   1.000
_cell.angle_alpha   90.00
_cell.angle_beta   90.00
_cell.angle_gamma   90.00
#
_symmetry.space_group_name_H-M   'P 1'
#
loop_
_entity.id
_entity.type
_entity.pdbx_description
1 polymer ?
#
loop_
_entity_poly.entity_id
_entity_poly.type
_entity_poly.pdbx_seq_one_letter_code
_entity_poly.pdbx_strand_id
1 'polypeptide(L)'
;MPKQTVLKQILIWRAKHISKKQFVYLLSIIIGFTAGMGAVVLKNLTHFIQHLLEAKLIKHYHHAFYFLFPILGLTLVYLGIKYIIRNKVSHGIPSTLYAISKRKAIMKPFQMFGSILTAPLTVGFGGSVGLEGPTVATGAALGSNIARMFHMNQTTRTLLVGCAAAGAMSSIFKAPIAAIIFAIEVFSLDLTIASMLPLLLASLSAILTSQFFFGDDVILPFRIEDKFYLSDAPFYILLGGVIAAFISIYFTEVYDRIQKLFDSLKSPIKKLIVGGTGIGLLVYLIPPLYGEGFDVINNLIVGTPEKSLENNIFGLDLSNIWNVVVLLIALMLFKIVASALTFGAGGVGGIFAPTLFMGSIMGGFVYLKSSIIVVY
;
A
#
# COMPACT_ATOMS: atom_id res chain seq x y z
N MET A 1 -12.51 -48.10 -8.64
CA MET A 1 -12.56 -46.75 -9.25
C MET A 1 -12.13 -45.72 -8.22
N PRO A 2 -11.15 -44.85 -8.48
CA PRO A 2 -10.75 -43.84 -7.50
C PRO A 2 -11.92 -42.88 -7.27
N LYS A 3 -12.28 -42.65 -5.99
CA LYS A 3 -13.38 -41.75 -5.59
C LYS A 3 -13.14 -40.38 -6.26
N GLN A 4 -14.11 -39.92 -7.06
CA GLN A 4 -14.05 -38.61 -7.68
C GLN A 4 -13.94 -37.56 -6.57
N THR A 5 -12.92 -36.71 -6.62
CA THR A 5 -12.78 -35.61 -5.68
C THR A 5 -13.95 -34.64 -5.83
N VAL A 6 -14.39 -34.03 -4.73
CA VAL A 6 -15.50 -33.04 -4.71
C VAL A 6 -15.28 -31.94 -5.76
N LEU A 7 -14.02 -31.48 -5.91
CA LEU A 7 -13.64 -30.51 -6.94
C LEU A 7 -13.95 -31.00 -8.36
N LYS A 8 -13.69 -32.28 -8.68
CA LYS A 8 -13.98 -32.85 -9.99
C LYS A 8 -15.48 -32.90 -10.27
N GLN A 9 -16.30 -33.20 -9.26
CA GLN A 9 -17.76 -33.18 -9.38
C GLN A 9 -18.28 -31.76 -9.65
N ILE A 10 -17.76 -30.75 -8.92
CA ILE A 10 -18.08 -29.34 -9.16
C ILE A 10 -17.71 -28.91 -10.58
N LEU A 11 -16.53 -29.30 -11.07
CA LEU A 11 -16.08 -28.97 -12.42
C LEU A 11 -16.97 -29.58 -13.52
N ILE A 12 -17.37 -30.85 -13.35
CA ILE A 12 -18.28 -31.53 -14.29
C ILE A 12 -19.66 -30.89 -14.26
N TRP A 13 -20.19 -30.59 -13.07
CA TRP A 13 -21.49 -29.91 -12.93
C TRP A 13 -21.47 -28.53 -13.59
N ARG A 14 -20.42 -27.75 -13.31
CA ARG A 14 -20.22 -26.41 -13.88
C ARG A 14 -20.14 -26.45 -15.41
N ALA A 15 -19.39 -27.40 -15.98
CA ALA A 15 -19.28 -27.54 -17.44
C ALA A 15 -20.63 -27.84 -18.11
N LYS A 16 -21.57 -28.45 -17.38
CA LYS A 16 -22.91 -28.76 -17.90
C LYS A 16 -23.92 -27.62 -17.74
N HIS A 17 -23.81 -26.78 -16.70
CA HIS A 17 -24.88 -25.84 -16.32
C HIS A 17 -24.52 -24.35 -16.44
N ILE A 18 -23.24 -23.98 -16.49
CA ILE A 18 -22.83 -22.57 -16.43
C ILE A 18 -21.93 -22.21 -17.61
N SER A 19 -22.31 -21.16 -18.34
CA SER A 19 -21.49 -20.63 -19.43
C SER A 19 -20.14 -20.11 -18.91
N LYS A 20 -19.10 -20.13 -19.76
CA LYS A 20 -17.78 -19.62 -19.38
C LYS A 20 -17.82 -18.16 -18.89
N LYS A 21 -18.63 -17.31 -19.54
CA LYS A 21 -18.77 -15.89 -19.17
C LYS A 21 -19.39 -15.70 -17.79
N GLN A 22 -20.53 -16.33 -17.51
CA GLN A 22 -21.19 -16.26 -16.20
C GLN A 22 -20.28 -16.81 -15.09
N PHE A 23 -19.53 -17.86 -15.38
CA PHE A 23 -18.59 -18.40 -14.41
C PHE A 23 -17.45 -17.44 -14.07
N VAL A 24 -16.95 -16.66 -15.04
CA VAL A 24 -15.95 -15.62 -14.77
C VAL A 24 -16.53 -14.54 -13.86
N TYR A 25 -17.79 -14.14 -14.06
CA TYR A 25 -18.45 -13.17 -13.18
C TYR A 25 -18.55 -13.68 -11.75
N LEU A 26 -18.99 -14.93 -11.56
CA LEU A 26 -19.03 -15.56 -10.24
C LEU A 26 -17.64 -15.62 -9.59
N LEU A 27 -16.62 -16.04 -10.35
CA LEU A 27 -15.25 -16.06 -9.85
C LEU A 27 -14.74 -14.66 -9.48
N SER A 28 -15.14 -13.63 -10.23
CA SER A 28 -14.72 -12.25 -9.97
C SER A 28 -15.30 -11.75 -8.65
N ILE A 29 -16.56 -12.08 -8.35
CA ILE A 29 -17.19 -11.78 -7.05
C ILE A 29 -16.45 -12.51 -5.92
N ILE A 30 -16.22 -13.82 -6.05
CA ILE A 30 -15.51 -14.61 -5.03
C ILE A 30 -14.09 -14.05 -4.80
N ILE A 31 -13.39 -13.70 -5.87
CA ILE A 31 -12.05 -13.14 -5.79
C ILE A 31 -12.08 -11.76 -5.15
N GLY A 32 -13.03 -10.90 -5.51
CA GLY A 32 -13.26 -9.61 -4.87
C GLY A 32 -13.46 -9.75 -3.36
N PHE A 33 -14.36 -10.63 -2.93
CA PHE A 33 -14.59 -10.96 -1.52
C PHE A 33 -13.30 -11.41 -0.81
N THR A 34 -12.57 -12.38 -1.38
CA THR A 34 -11.33 -12.88 -0.77
C THR A 34 -10.20 -11.84 -0.72
N ALA A 35 -10.09 -10.99 -1.73
CA ALA A 35 -9.13 -9.88 -1.75
C ALA A 35 -9.50 -8.81 -0.72
N GLY A 36 -10.79 -8.47 -0.60
CA GLY A 36 -11.29 -7.57 0.44
C GLY A 36 -11.03 -8.13 1.84
N MET A 37 -11.26 -9.42 2.07
CA MET A 37 -10.93 -10.06 3.34
C MET A 37 -9.43 -10.00 3.64
N GLY A 38 -8.58 -10.24 2.63
CA GLY A 38 -7.13 -10.09 2.77
C GLY A 38 -6.71 -8.68 3.17
N ALA A 39 -7.33 -7.65 2.59
CA ALA A 39 -7.11 -6.24 2.95
C ALA A 39 -7.54 -5.95 4.39
N VAL A 40 -8.73 -6.41 4.78
CA VAL A 40 -9.27 -6.24 6.13
C VAL A 40 -8.34 -6.87 7.17
N VAL A 41 -7.90 -8.10 6.94
CA VAL A 41 -6.97 -8.80 7.85
C VAL A 41 -5.64 -8.06 7.95
N LEU A 42 -5.05 -7.65 6.82
CA LEU A 42 -3.79 -6.89 6.81
C LEU A 42 -3.88 -5.60 7.62
N LYS A 43 -4.93 -4.81 7.39
CA LYS A 43 -5.14 -3.52 8.05
C LYS A 43 -5.43 -3.70 9.54
N ASN A 44 -6.30 -4.63 9.92
CA ASN A 44 -6.61 -4.92 11.33
C ASN A 44 -5.39 -5.42 12.11
N LEU A 45 -4.58 -6.30 11.52
CA LEU A 45 -3.35 -6.76 12.18
C LEU A 45 -2.35 -5.61 12.38
N THR A 46 -2.28 -4.68 11.42
CA THR A 46 -1.37 -3.54 11.49
C THR A 46 -1.80 -2.56 12.58
N HIS A 47 -3.09 -2.17 12.59
CA HIS A 47 -3.66 -1.34 13.64
C HIS A 47 -3.58 -1.99 15.02
N PHE A 48 -3.79 -3.31 15.10
CA PHE A 48 -3.64 -4.02 16.37
C PHE A 48 -2.22 -3.91 16.93
N ILE A 49 -1.20 -4.05 16.08
CA ILE A 49 0.21 -3.86 16.51
C ILE A 49 0.44 -2.40 16.93
N GLN A 50 0.01 -1.42 16.13
CA GLN A 50 0.17 0.01 16.47
C GLN A 50 -0.50 0.36 17.80
N HIS A 51 -1.77 -0.04 17.97
CA HIS A 51 -2.51 0.18 19.21
C HIS A 51 -1.87 -0.56 20.39
N LEU A 52 -1.31 -1.76 20.21
CA LEU A 52 -0.62 -2.47 21.29
C LEU A 52 0.62 -1.70 21.76
N LEU A 53 1.37 -1.15 20.82
CA LEU A 53 2.55 -0.32 21.09
C LEU A 53 2.13 0.99 21.77
N GLU A 54 1.12 1.70 21.26
CA GLU A 54 0.67 2.99 21.81
C GLU A 54 -0.06 2.87 23.16
N ALA A 55 -1.00 1.92 23.30
CA ALA A 55 -1.95 1.91 24.43
C ALA A 55 -1.46 1.15 25.67
N LYS A 56 -0.60 0.13 25.53
CA LYS A 56 -0.23 -0.77 26.65
C LYS A 56 1.24 -0.67 27.10
N LEU A 57 2.15 -0.22 26.25
CA LEU A 57 3.59 -0.19 26.58
C LEU A 57 4.14 1.22 26.87
N ILE A 58 3.49 2.29 26.39
CA ILE A 58 4.13 3.61 26.22
C ILE A 58 3.26 4.75 26.80
N LYS A 59 2.75 4.60 28.02
CA LYS A 59 2.29 5.77 28.79
C LYS A 59 3.39 6.40 29.65
N HIS A 60 4.53 5.74 29.83
CA HIS A 60 5.62 6.21 30.73
C HIS A 60 7.03 6.21 30.14
N TYR A 61 7.30 5.50 29.03
CA TYR A 61 8.63 5.42 28.44
C TYR A 61 8.70 6.21 27.13
N HIS A 62 9.12 7.47 27.25
CA HIS A 62 9.34 8.47 26.20
C HIS A 62 9.97 7.94 24.90
N HIS A 63 9.74 8.68 23.80
CA HIS A 63 10.32 8.69 22.44
C HIS A 63 11.54 7.80 22.10
N ALA A 64 12.44 7.52 23.02
CA ALA A 64 13.61 6.64 22.85
C ALA A 64 13.25 5.24 22.31
N PHE A 65 12.05 4.70 22.60
CA PHE A 65 11.65 3.38 22.10
C PHE A 65 11.17 3.37 20.63
N TYR A 66 10.85 4.53 20.04
CA TYR A 66 10.46 4.61 18.62
C TYR A 66 11.60 4.15 17.69
N PHE A 67 12.85 4.33 18.12
CA PHE A 67 14.01 3.82 17.40
C PHE A 67 14.05 2.28 17.35
N LEU A 68 13.58 1.62 18.43
CA LEU A 68 13.68 0.16 18.58
C LEU A 68 12.58 -0.59 17.83
N PHE A 69 11.39 -0.01 17.67
CA PHE A 69 10.27 -0.73 17.04
C PHE A 69 10.56 -1.16 15.61
N PRO A 70 11.06 -0.31 14.70
CA PRO A 70 11.35 -0.74 13.34
C PRO A 70 12.37 -1.88 13.29
N ILE A 71 13.38 -1.85 14.16
CA ILE A 71 14.39 -2.92 14.28
C ILE A 71 13.73 -4.23 14.71
N LEU A 72 12.85 -4.19 15.72
CA LEU A 72 12.10 -5.37 16.19
C LEU A 72 11.18 -5.91 15.10
N GLY A 73 10.38 -5.06 14.46
CA GLY A 73 9.48 -5.43 13.37
C GLY A 73 10.20 -6.11 12.21
N LEU A 74 11.30 -5.51 11.73
CA LEU A 74 12.13 -6.06 10.67
C LEU A 74 12.82 -7.38 11.09
N THR A 75 13.18 -7.53 12.36
CA THR A 75 13.70 -8.79 12.91
C THR A 75 12.64 -9.88 12.90
N LEU A 76 11.42 -9.58 13.32
CA LEU A 76 10.31 -10.52 13.27
C LEU A 76 9.98 -10.92 11.82
N VAL A 77 10.04 -9.97 10.88
CA VAL A 77 9.89 -10.26 9.43
C VAL A 77 10.99 -11.19 8.94
N TYR A 78 12.25 -10.92 9.27
CA TYR A 78 13.37 -11.79 8.90
C TYR A 78 13.20 -13.21 9.43
N LEU A 79 12.84 -13.36 10.71
CA LEU A 79 12.60 -14.66 11.35
C LEU A 79 11.39 -15.37 10.74
N GLY A 80 10.29 -14.66 10.50
CA GLY A 80 9.09 -15.20 9.87
C GLY A 80 9.34 -15.70 8.45
N ILE A 81 10.10 -14.95 7.65
CA ILE A 81 10.49 -15.38 6.31
C ILE A 81 11.41 -16.62 6.37
N LYS A 82 12.40 -16.61 7.28
CA LYS A 82 13.40 -17.68 7.39
C LYS A 82 12.80 -19.00 7.89
N TYR A 83 11.97 -18.96 8.93
CA TYR A 83 11.52 -20.18 9.63
C TYR A 83 10.11 -20.64 9.24
N ILE A 84 9.19 -19.70 8.98
CA ILE A 84 7.77 -19.99 8.71
C ILE A 84 7.53 -20.08 7.19
N ILE A 85 7.79 -19.01 6.45
CA ILE A 85 7.42 -18.92 5.03
C ILE A 85 8.41 -19.72 4.15
N ARG A 86 9.70 -19.72 4.52
CA ARG A 86 10.80 -20.43 3.84
C ARG A 86 10.91 -20.12 2.34
N ASN A 87 10.35 -18.98 1.92
CA ASN A 87 10.35 -18.49 0.55
C ASN A 87 10.51 -16.97 0.56
N LYS A 88 11.19 -16.41 -0.44
CA LYS A 88 11.33 -14.96 -0.59
C LYS A 88 9.95 -14.34 -0.84
N VAL A 89 9.47 -13.54 0.10
CA VAL A 89 8.30 -12.69 -0.08
C VAL A 89 8.70 -11.54 -1.01
N SER A 90 7.89 -11.31 -2.04
CA SER A 90 8.23 -10.35 -3.09
C SER A 90 7.53 -9.01 -2.86
N HIS A 91 8.08 -7.95 -3.44
CA HIS A 91 7.51 -6.61 -3.38
C HIS A 91 6.23 -6.59 -4.23
N GLY A 92 5.09 -6.71 -3.56
CA GLY A 92 3.74 -6.38 -4.02
C GLY A 92 3.47 -6.47 -5.53
N ILE A 93 3.24 -5.30 -6.12
CA ILE A 93 2.82 -5.08 -7.51
C ILE A 93 3.87 -5.56 -8.55
N PRO A 94 5.17 -5.21 -8.45
CA PRO A 94 6.19 -5.74 -9.37
C PRO A 94 6.20 -7.26 -9.50
N SER A 95 5.96 -7.96 -8.39
CA SER A 95 5.92 -9.43 -8.38
C SER A 95 4.74 -10.00 -9.16
N THR A 96 3.59 -9.33 -9.07
CA THR A 96 2.38 -9.65 -9.82
C THR A 96 2.56 -9.36 -11.31
N LEU A 97 3.16 -8.22 -11.66
CA LEU A 97 3.50 -7.87 -13.04
C LEU A 97 4.46 -8.87 -13.66
N TYR A 98 5.48 -9.28 -12.91
CA TYR A 98 6.40 -10.32 -13.34
C TYR A 98 5.68 -11.67 -13.55
N ALA A 99 4.74 -12.02 -12.67
CA ALA A 99 3.95 -13.24 -12.85
C ALA A 99 3.09 -13.19 -14.12
N ILE A 100 2.41 -12.07 -14.39
CA ILE A 100 1.60 -11.86 -15.59
C ILE A 100 2.45 -11.97 -16.85
N SER A 101 3.57 -11.25 -16.89
CA SER A 101 4.44 -11.15 -18.07
C SER A 101 5.30 -12.39 -18.33
N LYS A 102 5.84 -13.04 -17.29
CA LYS A 102 6.83 -14.13 -17.43
C LYS A 102 6.35 -15.49 -16.98
N ARG A 103 5.29 -15.58 -16.18
CA ARG A 103 4.82 -16.85 -15.59
C ARG A 103 3.39 -17.20 -15.95
N LYS A 104 2.85 -16.61 -17.02
CA LYS A 104 1.47 -16.81 -17.42
C LYS A 104 0.54 -16.57 -16.21
N ALA A 105 0.67 -15.44 -15.53
CA ALA A 105 -0.11 -15.08 -14.34
C ALA A 105 -0.18 -16.18 -13.24
N ILE A 106 0.79 -17.09 -13.16
CA ILE A 106 0.86 -18.13 -12.12
C ILE A 106 1.65 -17.59 -10.93
N MET A 107 0.96 -17.53 -9.78
CA MET A 107 1.54 -17.17 -8.49
C MET A 107 1.62 -18.40 -7.58
N LYS A 108 2.65 -18.44 -6.74
CA LYS A 108 2.89 -19.57 -5.84
C LYS A 108 1.90 -19.49 -4.65
N PRO A 109 1.38 -20.62 -4.14
CA PRO A 109 0.40 -20.62 -3.04
C PRO A 109 0.84 -19.87 -1.77
N PHE A 110 2.13 -19.90 -1.43
CA PHE A 110 2.64 -19.19 -0.24
C PHE A 110 2.42 -17.67 -0.31
N GLN A 111 2.29 -17.10 -1.52
CA GLN A 111 2.07 -15.67 -1.72
C GLN A 111 0.66 -15.24 -1.29
N MET A 112 -0.27 -16.17 -1.07
CA MET A 112 -1.62 -15.88 -0.54
C MET A 112 -1.62 -15.48 0.93
N PHE A 113 -0.59 -15.84 1.69
CA PHE A 113 -0.52 -15.54 3.13
C PHE A 113 0.83 -14.93 3.54
N GLY A 114 1.87 -15.04 2.72
CA GLY A 114 3.21 -14.53 3.06
C GLY A 114 3.19 -13.05 3.43
N SER A 115 2.55 -12.22 2.60
CA SER A 115 2.44 -10.78 2.86
C SER A 115 1.53 -10.45 4.05
N ILE A 116 0.48 -11.25 4.29
CA ILE A 116 -0.41 -11.11 5.47
C ILE A 116 0.38 -11.26 6.77
N LEU A 117 1.37 -12.17 6.80
CA LEU A 117 2.18 -12.41 7.98
C LEU A 117 3.30 -11.39 8.16
N THR A 118 3.85 -10.82 7.09
CA THR A 118 5.06 -9.98 7.16
C THR A 118 4.79 -8.48 7.07
N ALA A 119 3.79 -8.04 6.31
CA ALA A 119 3.55 -6.62 6.11
C ALA A 119 3.06 -5.90 7.39
N PRO A 120 2.14 -6.49 8.20
CA PRO A 120 1.75 -5.88 9.46
C PRO A 120 2.90 -5.77 10.45
N LEU A 121 3.84 -6.72 10.44
CA LEU A 121 5.06 -6.64 11.25
C LEU A 121 6.02 -5.54 10.77
N THR A 122 6.02 -5.25 9.47
CA THR A 122 6.85 -4.16 8.93
C THR A 122 6.24 -2.81 9.28
N VAL A 123 4.99 -2.58 8.88
CA VAL A 123 4.30 -1.28 9.01
C VAL A 123 3.88 -1.01 10.45
N GLY A 124 3.36 -2.02 11.14
CA GLY A 124 2.83 -1.87 12.50
C GLY A 124 3.90 -1.51 13.53
N PHE A 125 5.14 -1.95 13.32
CA PHE A 125 6.32 -1.58 14.12
C PHE A 125 7.06 -0.33 13.60
N GLY A 126 6.50 0.39 12.61
CA GLY A 126 7.03 1.69 12.20
C GLY A 126 7.88 1.70 10.92
N GLY A 127 7.93 0.61 10.17
CA GLY A 127 8.51 0.62 8.82
C GLY A 127 7.73 1.59 7.92
N SER A 128 8.44 2.53 7.28
CA SER A 128 7.83 3.61 6.49
C SER A 128 7.41 3.12 5.11
N VAL A 129 6.41 2.25 5.02
CA VAL A 129 5.90 1.68 3.76
C VAL A 129 4.39 1.48 3.86
N GLY A 130 3.71 1.31 2.73
CA GLY A 130 2.27 1.07 2.69
C GLY A 130 1.86 -0.41 2.67
N LEU A 131 0.59 -0.70 2.90
CA LEU A 131 0.01 -2.06 2.83
C LEU A 131 -0.59 -2.42 1.46
N GLU A 132 -0.64 -1.49 0.52
CA GLU A 132 -1.31 -1.64 -0.78
C GLU A 132 -0.60 -2.69 -1.64
N GLY A 133 0.73 -2.64 -1.70
CA GLY A 133 1.55 -3.64 -2.38
C GLY A 133 1.28 -5.06 -1.85
N PRO A 134 1.46 -5.31 -0.53
CA PRO A 134 1.09 -6.55 0.15
C PRO A 134 -0.33 -7.03 -0.14
N THR A 135 -1.30 -6.13 -0.11
CA THR A 135 -2.71 -6.44 -0.35
C THR A 135 -2.94 -6.87 -1.80
N VAL A 136 -2.40 -6.12 -2.75
CA VAL A 136 -2.50 -6.46 -4.19
C VAL A 136 -1.80 -7.79 -4.49
N ALA A 137 -0.61 -8.06 -3.93
CA ALA A 137 0.06 -9.34 -4.13
C ALA A 137 -0.70 -10.51 -3.51
N THR A 138 -1.26 -10.32 -2.32
CA THR A 138 -2.10 -11.31 -1.63
C THR A 138 -3.34 -11.63 -2.46
N GLY A 139 -4.08 -10.60 -2.88
CA GLY A 139 -5.24 -10.73 -3.76
C GLY A 139 -4.88 -11.40 -5.07
N ALA A 140 -3.83 -10.94 -5.75
CA ALA A 140 -3.36 -11.52 -7.00
C ALA A 140 -3.01 -13.01 -6.85
N ALA A 141 -2.37 -13.40 -5.74
CA ALA A 141 -2.05 -14.79 -5.46
C ALA A 141 -3.32 -15.63 -5.22
N LEU A 142 -4.31 -15.09 -4.50
CA LEU A 142 -5.62 -15.73 -4.31
C LEU A 142 -6.33 -15.90 -5.66
N GLY A 143 -6.43 -14.84 -6.47
CA GLY A 143 -7.04 -14.87 -7.79
C GLY A 143 -6.36 -15.86 -8.73
N SER A 144 -5.02 -15.89 -8.74
CA SER A 144 -4.24 -16.84 -9.54
C SER A 144 -4.49 -18.30 -9.13
N ASN A 145 -4.49 -18.60 -7.83
CA ASN A 145 -4.68 -19.96 -7.34
C ASN A 145 -6.13 -20.44 -7.46
N ILE A 146 -7.12 -19.56 -7.23
CA ILE A 146 -8.54 -19.85 -7.51
C ILE A 146 -8.73 -20.13 -9.00
N ALA A 147 -8.18 -19.29 -9.88
CA ALA A 147 -8.23 -19.51 -11.32
C ALA A 147 -7.62 -20.86 -11.74
N ARG A 148 -6.50 -21.26 -11.11
CA ARG A 148 -5.86 -22.57 -11.35
C ARG A 148 -6.70 -23.73 -10.84
N MET A 149 -7.30 -23.59 -9.66
CA MET A 149 -8.18 -24.60 -9.06
C MET A 149 -9.36 -24.94 -9.98
N PHE A 150 -9.88 -23.93 -10.68
CA PHE A 150 -10.96 -24.11 -11.66
C PHE A 150 -10.51 -24.29 -13.11
N HIS A 151 -9.20 -24.52 -13.34
CA HIS A 151 -8.61 -24.74 -14.66
C HIS A 151 -8.90 -23.61 -15.68
N MET A 152 -8.88 -22.36 -15.24
CA MET A 152 -8.98 -21.21 -16.14
C MET A 152 -7.75 -21.10 -17.06
N ASN A 153 -7.99 -20.68 -18.30
CA ASN A 153 -6.93 -20.40 -19.26
C ASN A 153 -6.12 -19.15 -18.87
N GLN A 154 -5.06 -18.86 -19.63
CA GLN A 154 -4.16 -17.77 -19.30
C GLN A 154 -4.85 -16.41 -19.28
N THR A 155 -5.60 -16.08 -20.33
CA THR A 155 -6.30 -14.80 -20.47
C THR A 155 -7.26 -14.55 -19.31
N THR A 156 -8.08 -15.55 -18.98
CA THR A 156 -9.02 -15.44 -17.84
C THR A 156 -8.26 -15.36 -16.51
N ARG A 157 -7.15 -16.09 -16.34
CA ARG A 157 -6.35 -15.99 -15.12
C ARG A 157 -5.75 -14.59 -14.94
N THR A 158 -5.21 -13.98 -15.98
CA THR A 158 -4.70 -12.60 -15.93
C THR A 158 -5.81 -11.62 -15.56
N LEU A 159 -7.00 -11.76 -16.17
CA LEU A 159 -8.17 -10.95 -15.80
C LEU A 159 -8.56 -11.11 -14.33
N LEU A 160 -8.59 -12.34 -13.82
CA LEU A 160 -8.94 -12.63 -12.43
C LEU A 160 -7.88 -12.13 -11.43
N VAL A 161 -6.61 -12.12 -11.82
CA VAL A 161 -5.53 -11.45 -11.05
C VAL A 161 -5.77 -9.94 -11.00
N GLY A 162 -6.16 -9.32 -12.12
CA GLY A 162 -6.57 -7.93 -12.18
C GLY A 162 -7.80 -7.62 -11.33
N CYS A 163 -8.82 -8.49 -11.35
CA CYS A 163 -10.00 -8.41 -10.50
C CYS A 163 -9.63 -8.43 -9.01
N ALA A 164 -8.65 -9.25 -8.62
CA ALA A 164 -8.18 -9.29 -7.25
C ALA A 164 -7.44 -8.02 -6.85
N ALA A 165 -6.65 -7.43 -7.74
CA ALA A 165 -5.97 -6.17 -7.49
C ALA A 165 -6.96 -4.99 -7.41
N ALA A 166 -7.94 -4.92 -8.31
CA ALA A 166 -9.02 -3.94 -8.25
C ALA A 166 -9.84 -4.10 -6.96
N GLY A 167 -10.19 -5.33 -6.60
CA GLY A 167 -10.87 -5.63 -5.33
C GLY A 167 -10.08 -5.15 -4.12
N ALA A 168 -8.78 -5.48 -4.04
CA ALA A 168 -7.88 -5.03 -2.99
C ALA A 168 -7.85 -3.49 -2.85
N MET A 169 -7.63 -2.77 -3.95
CA MET A 169 -7.57 -1.30 -3.94
C MET A 169 -8.93 -0.68 -3.63
N SER A 170 -10.02 -1.26 -4.14
CA SER A 170 -11.39 -0.80 -3.86
C SER A 170 -11.75 -0.98 -2.39
N SER A 171 -11.26 -2.05 -1.75
CA SER A 171 -11.48 -2.34 -0.33
C SER A 171 -10.74 -1.35 0.58
N ILE A 172 -9.50 -0.99 0.23
CA ILE A 172 -8.67 -0.05 1.00
C ILE A 172 -9.18 1.39 0.84
N PHE A 173 -9.28 1.87 -0.40
CA PHE A 173 -9.55 3.29 -0.67
C PHE A 173 -11.04 3.64 -0.77
N LYS A 174 -11.93 2.64 -0.69
CA LYS A 174 -13.38 2.81 -0.93
C LYS A 174 -13.69 3.48 -2.28
N ALA A 175 -12.82 3.29 -3.27
CA ALA A 175 -12.86 3.95 -4.57
C ALA A 175 -12.88 2.91 -5.71
N PRO A 176 -14.04 2.32 -6.04
CA PRO A 176 -14.13 1.21 -6.98
C PRO A 176 -13.73 1.61 -8.40
N ILE A 177 -14.09 2.82 -8.85
CA ILE A 177 -13.75 3.30 -10.19
C ILE A 177 -12.24 3.50 -10.33
N ALA A 178 -11.60 4.18 -9.37
CA ALA A 178 -10.16 4.37 -9.36
C ALA A 178 -9.41 3.03 -9.32
N ALA A 179 -9.91 2.06 -8.54
CA ALA A 179 -9.31 0.73 -8.46
C ALA A 179 -9.39 -0.06 -9.79
N ILE A 180 -10.48 0.11 -10.55
CA ILE A 180 -10.63 -0.50 -11.89
C ILE A 180 -9.62 0.12 -12.86
N ILE A 181 -9.52 1.46 -12.88
CA ILE A 181 -8.56 2.19 -13.73
C ILE A 181 -7.13 1.77 -13.37
N PHE A 182 -6.79 1.76 -12.08
CA PHE A 182 -5.49 1.27 -11.59
C PHE A 182 -5.18 -0.14 -12.10
N ALA A 183 -6.12 -1.08 -12.02
CA ALA A 183 -5.89 -2.44 -12.47
C ALA A 183 -5.69 -2.52 -14.00
N ILE A 184 -6.38 -1.69 -14.77
CA ILE A 184 -6.25 -1.64 -16.23
C ILE A 184 -4.90 -1.05 -16.63
N GLU A 185 -4.53 0.10 -16.05
CA GLU A 185 -3.28 0.79 -16.38
C GLU A 185 -2.05 0.00 -15.93
N VAL A 186 -2.02 -0.44 -14.67
CA VAL A 186 -0.84 -1.09 -14.10
C VAL A 186 -0.62 -2.46 -14.69
N PHE A 187 -1.67 -3.28 -14.85
CA PHE A 187 -1.54 -4.64 -15.38
C PHE A 187 -1.76 -4.74 -16.88
N SER A 188 -1.91 -3.59 -17.56
CA SER A 188 -2.11 -3.46 -19.01
C SER A 188 -3.21 -4.41 -19.53
N LEU A 189 -4.37 -4.37 -18.89
CA LEU A 189 -5.54 -5.14 -19.33
C LEU A 189 -6.24 -4.39 -20.47
N ASP A 190 -6.82 -5.12 -21.43
CA ASP A 190 -7.63 -4.50 -22.47
C ASP A 190 -8.84 -3.80 -21.85
N LEU A 191 -9.11 -2.54 -22.23
CA LEU A 191 -10.31 -1.79 -21.81
C LEU A 191 -11.51 -2.23 -22.65
N THR A 192 -12.12 -3.35 -22.29
CA THR A 192 -13.29 -3.92 -22.98
C THR A 192 -14.40 -4.24 -21.99
N ILE A 193 -15.65 -4.39 -22.44
CA ILE A 193 -16.75 -4.83 -21.55
C ILE A 193 -16.44 -6.18 -20.90
N ALA A 194 -15.72 -7.06 -21.61
CA ALA A 194 -15.34 -8.38 -21.13
C ALA A 194 -14.37 -8.35 -19.93
N SER A 195 -13.65 -7.25 -19.71
CA SER A 195 -12.77 -7.02 -18.56
C SER A 195 -13.39 -6.08 -17.53
N MET A 196 -14.08 -5.02 -17.98
CA MET A 196 -14.69 -4.02 -17.09
C MET A 196 -15.75 -4.59 -16.15
N LEU A 197 -16.67 -5.44 -16.65
CA LEU A 197 -17.74 -5.98 -15.82
C LEU A 197 -17.20 -6.92 -14.72
N PRO A 198 -16.30 -7.88 -15.01
CA PRO A 198 -15.58 -8.63 -13.98
C PRO A 198 -14.87 -7.77 -12.93
N LEU A 199 -14.13 -6.75 -13.38
CA LEU A 199 -13.41 -5.82 -12.50
C LEU A 199 -14.39 -5.08 -11.57
N LEU A 200 -15.50 -4.58 -12.12
CA LEU A 200 -16.55 -3.92 -11.35
C LEU A 200 -17.16 -4.84 -10.30
N LEU A 201 -17.53 -6.07 -10.67
CA LEU A 201 -18.10 -7.04 -9.74
C LEU A 201 -17.14 -7.40 -8.60
N ALA A 202 -15.85 -7.54 -8.90
CA ALA A 202 -14.82 -7.79 -7.90
C ALA A 202 -14.64 -6.59 -6.96
N SER A 203 -14.55 -5.37 -7.51
CA SER A 203 -14.45 -4.13 -6.71
C SER A 203 -15.66 -3.94 -5.80
N LEU A 204 -16.88 -4.14 -6.32
CA LEU A 204 -18.12 -4.05 -5.53
C LEU A 204 -18.16 -5.09 -4.41
N SER A 205 -17.80 -6.34 -4.70
CA SER A 205 -17.73 -7.37 -3.66
C SER A 205 -16.70 -7.04 -2.57
N ALA A 206 -15.55 -6.49 -2.96
CA ALA A 206 -14.48 -6.16 -2.04
C ALA A 206 -14.80 -4.92 -1.17
N ILE A 207 -15.43 -3.88 -1.73
CA ILE A 207 -15.84 -2.70 -0.96
C ILE A 207 -16.96 -3.03 0.01
N LEU A 208 -17.95 -3.86 -0.38
CA LEU A 208 -19.00 -4.34 0.53
C LEU A 208 -18.40 -5.17 1.68
N THR A 209 -17.39 -5.99 1.38
CA THR A 209 -16.64 -6.71 2.41
C THR A 209 -15.96 -5.72 3.35
N SER A 210 -15.29 -4.69 2.83
CA SER A 210 -14.65 -3.64 3.64
C SER A 210 -15.64 -2.91 4.54
N GLN A 211 -16.77 -2.46 3.99
CA GLN A 211 -17.83 -1.76 4.72
C GLN A 211 -18.45 -2.62 5.82
N PHE A 212 -18.58 -3.93 5.61
CA PHE A 212 -19.08 -4.82 6.64
C PHE A 212 -18.17 -4.86 7.89
N PHE A 213 -16.85 -4.77 7.72
CA PHE A 213 -15.90 -4.84 8.85
C PHE A 213 -15.48 -3.47 9.40
N PHE A 214 -15.35 -2.45 8.55
CA PHE A 214 -14.86 -1.11 8.93
C PHE A 214 -15.98 -0.05 8.96
N GLY A 215 -17.22 -0.40 8.64
CA GLY A 215 -18.31 0.56 8.53
C GLY A 215 -18.05 1.62 7.47
N ASP A 216 -18.47 2.85 7.73
CA ASP A 216 -18.38 3.97 6.79
C ASP A 216 -17.05 4.74 6.84
N ASP A 217 -16.12 4.38 7.73
CA ASP A 217 -14.83 5.07 7.89
C ASP A 217 -13.99 5.09 6.60
N VAL A 218 -13.73 6.29 6.07
CA VAL A 218 -12.93 6.48 4.85
C VAL A 218 -11.50 6.83 5.25
N ILE A 219 -10.51 6.18 4.61
CA ILE A 219 -9.09 6.43 4.92
C ILE A 219 -8.70 7.88 4.62
N LEU A 220 -9.30 8.49 3.59
CA LEU A 220 -9.04 9.84 3.13
C LEU A 220 -10.35 10.65 3.18
N PRO A 221 -10.71 11.25 4.33
CA PRO A 221 -11.87 12.12 4.40
C PRO A 221 -11.54 13.47 3.74
N PHE A 222 -12.27 13.84 2.68
CA PHE A 222 -12.14 15.16 2.06
C PHE A 222 -13.51 15.82 1.95
N ARG A 223 -13.50 17.16 2.00
CA ARG A 223 -14.66 18.01 1.73
C ARG A 223 -14.26 19.00 0.65
N ILE A 224 -15.16 19.25 -0.29
CA ILE A 224 -14.97 20.29 -1.31
C ILE A 224 -15.46 21.58 -0.68
N GLU A 225 -14.52 22.43 -0.25
CA GLU A 225 -14.84 23.71 0.38
C GLU A 225 -14.75 24.87 -0.63
N ASP A 226 -13.78 24.82 -1.54
CA ASP A 226 -13.52 25.89 -2.51
C ASP A 226 -13.98 25.56 -3.93
N LYS A 227 -14.33 26.60 -4.69
CA LYS A 227 -14.59 26.51 -6.13
C LYS A 227 -13.29 26.56 -6.91
N PHE A 228 -13.19 25.75 -7.96
CA PHE A 228 -12.09 25.84 -8.91
C PHE A 228 -12.25 27.06 -9.81
N TYR A 229 -11.21 27.89 -9.89
CA TYR A 229 -11.14 29.00 -10.85
C TYR A 229 -10.18 28.65 -11.99
N LEU A 230 -10.56 28.99 -13.23
CA LEU A 230 -9.70 28.73 -14.40
C LEU A 230 -8.35 29.45 -14.30
N SER A 231 -8.28 30.56 -13.56
CA SER A 231 -7.04 31.27 -13.23
C SER A 231 -6.02 30.44 -12.44
N ASP A 232 -6.47 29.40 -11.74
CA ASP A 232 -5.60 28.50 -10.98
C ASP A 232 -4.97 27.42 -11.86
N ALA A 233 -5.47 27.23 -13.09
CA ALA A 233 -5.01 26.18 -13.99
C ALA A 233 -3.49 26.25 -14.28
N PRO A 234 -2.87 27.42 -14.58
CA PRO A 234 -1.42 27.50 -14.77
C PRO A 234 -0.62 27.04 -13.55
N PHE A 235 -1.14 27.32 -12.34
CA PHE A 235 -0.50 26.90 -11.10
C PHE A 235 -0.58 25.38 -10.90
N TYR A 236 -1.74 24.76 -11.16
CA TYR A 236 -1.87 23.29 -11.13
C TYR A 236 -1.04 22.60 -12.21
N ILE A 237 -0.89 23.21 -13.39
CA ILE A 237 0.00 22.70 -14.45
C ILE A 237 1.47 22.76 -14.00
N LEU A 238 1.90 23.85 -13.37
CA LEU A 238 3.26 23.97 -12.85
C LEU A 238 3.52 22.95 -11.72
N LEU A 239 2.59 22.85 -10.76
CA LEU A 239 2.70 21.94 -9.61
C LEU A 239 2.64 20.47 -10.04
N GLY A 240 1.58 20.07 -10.74
CA GLY A 240 1.32 18.69 -11.15
C GLY A 240 2.14 18.24 -12.36
N GLY A 241 2.56 19.16 -13.22
CA GLY A 241 3.38 18.85 -14.40
C GLY A 241 4.87 18.89 -14.08
N VAL A 242 5.37 20.04 -13.65
CA VAL A 242 6.82 20.28 -13.52
C VAL A 242 7.34 19.80 -12.16
N ILE A 243 6.76 20.30 -11.06
CA ILE A 243 7.25 20.00 -9.71
C ILE A 243 7.07 18.52 -9.38
N ALA A 244 5.90 17.95 -9.67
CA ALA A 244 5.65 16.53 -9.48
C ALA A 244 6.60 15.64 -10.31
N ALA A 245 6.97 16.05 -11.52
CA ALA A 245 7.95 15.33 -12.34
C ALA A 245 9.34 15.32 -11.68
N PHE A 246 9.83 16.46 -11.18
CA PHE A 246 11.09 16.51 -10.43
C PHE A 246 11.05 15.65 -9.16
N ILE A 247 9.96 15.69 -8.41
CA ILE A 247 9.78 14.87 -7.21
C ILE A 247 9.75 13.37 -7.56
N SER A 248 9.12 12.99 -8.67
CA SER A 248 9.09 11.61 -9.17
C SER A 248 10.49 11.10 -9.56
N ILE A 249 11.28 11.94 -10.25
CA ILE A 249 12.68 11.63 -10.57
C ILE A 249 13.49 11.46 -9.29
N TYR A 250 13.35 12.40 -8.34
CA TYR A 250 14.01 12.32 -7.04
C TYR A 250 13.65 11.03 -6.29
N PHE A 251 12.35 10.68 -6.24
CA PHE A 251 11.86 9.46 -5.61
C PHE A 251 12.56 8.23 -6.21
N THR A 252 12.57 8.14 -7.54
CA THR A 252 13.11 6.98 -8.27
C THR A 252 14.62 6.87 -8.08
N GLU A 253 15.36 7.97 -8.24
CA GLU A 253 16.82 8.00 -8.10
C GLU A 253 17.26 7.67 -6.68
N VAL A 254 16.63 8.24 -5.65
CA VAL A 254 16.99 7.96 -4.25
C VAL A 254 16.67 6.52 -3.89
N TYR A 255 15.49 6.02 -4.28
CA TYR A 255 15.12 4.63 -4.07
C TYR A 255 16.16 3.68 -4.68
N ASP A 256 16.49 3.87 -5.96
CA ASP A 256 17.43 3.00 -6.68
C ASP A 256 18.84 3.07 -6.12
N ARG A 257 19.32 4.26 -5.75
CA ARG A 257 20.65 4.42 -5.12
C ARG A 257 20.73 3.69 -3.80
N ILE A 258 19.73 3.84 -2.94
CA ILE A 258 19.68 3.13 -1.66
C ILE A 258 19.58 1.62 -1.91
N GLN A 259 18.70 1.14 -2.80
CA GLN A 259 18.63 -0.30 -3.11
C GLN A 259 19.96 -0.86 -3.63
N LYS A 260 20.68 -0.14 -4.50
CA LYS A 260 22.03 -0.54 -4.97
C LYS A 260 23.03 -0.66 -3.82
N LEU A 261 23.00 0.27 -2.85
CA LEU A 261 23.82 0.17 -1.63
C LEU A 261 23.46 -1.09 -0.83
N PHE A 262 22.18 -1.38 -0.65
CA PHE A 262 21.75 -2.60 0.03
C PHE A 262 22.07 -3.88 -0.75
N ASP A 263 22.07 -3.85 -2.07
CA ASP A 263 22.42 -5.00 -2.90
C ASP A 263 23.91 -5.36 -2.81
N SER A 264 24.78 -4.38 -2.51
CA SER A 264 26.18 -4.64 -2.18
C SER A 264 26.36 -5.43 -0.86
N LEU A 265 25.39 -5.35 0.05
CA LEU A 265 25.40 -6.06 1.33
C LEU A 265 24.92 -7.51 1.14
N LYS A 266 25.86 -8.46 1.03
CA LYS A 266 25.53 -9.89 0.80
C LYS A 266 24.76 -10.57 1.93
N SER A 267 24.87 -10.09 3.17
CA SER A 267 24.26 -10.74 4.34
C SER A 267 22.90 -10.12 4.70
N PRO A 268 21.81 -10.89 4.77
CA PRO A 268 20.50 -10.41 5.21
C PRO A 268 20.52 -9.77 6.61
N ILE A 269 21.35 -10.28 7.52
CA ILE A 269 21.47 -9.74 8.88
C ILE A 269 22.14 -8.35 8.83
N LYS A 270 23.15 -8.16 7.96
CA LYS A 270 23.77 -6.84 7.79
C LYS A 270 22.78 -5.84 7.20
N LYS A 271 21.99 -6.25 6.20
CA LYS A 271 20.91 -5.42 5.65
C LYS A 271 19.93 -5.00 6.74
N LEU A 272 19.51 -5.94 7.59
CA LEU A 272 18.62 -5.66 8.70
C LEU A 272 19.21 -4.68 9.71
N ILE A 273 20.45 -4.87 10.13
CA ILE A 273 21.09 -3.98 11.12
C ILE A 273 21.23 -2.57 10.55
N VAL A 274 21.75 -2.44 9.33
CA VAL A 274 21.98 -1.13 8.70
C VAL A 274 20.65 -0.43 8.40
N GLY A 275 19.73 -1.12 7.73
CA GLY A 275 18.46 -0.54 7.33
C GLY A 275 17.52 -0.31 8.51
N GLY A 276 17.46 -1.26 9.45
CA GLY A 276 16.68 -1.17 10.69
C GLY A 276 17.14 -0.03 11.60
N THR A 277 18.46 0.10 11.80
CA THR A 277 19.03 1.24 12.55
C THR A 277 18.78 2.55 11.81
N GLY A 278 18.92 2.58 10.49
CA GLY A 278 18.66 3.77 9.68
C GLY A 278 17.22 4.25 9.77
N ILE A 279 16.24 3.36 9.58
CA ILE A 279 14.82 3.72 9.70
C ILE A 279 14.46 4.06 11.15
N GLY A 280 14.97 3.30 12.14
CA GLY A 280 14.76 3.60 13.55
C GLY A 280 15.25 5.01 13.91
N LEU A 281 16.44 5.40 13.43
CA LEU A 281 16.99 6.73 13.68
C LEU A 281 16.17 7.81 12.97
N LEU A 282 15.80 7.59 11.72
CA LEU A 282 14.98 8.56 10.98
C LEU A 282 13.60 8.76 11.62
N VAL A 283 12.93 7.70 12.04
CA VAL A 283 11.63 7.79 12.71
C VAL A 283 11.75 8.40 14.10
N TYR A 284 12.86 8.16 14.82
CA TYR A 284 13.12 8.85 16.07
C TYR A 284 13.31 10.37 15.87
N LEU A 285 14.06 10.77 14.84
CA LEU A 285 14.31 12.18 14.53
C LEU A 285 13.09 12.86 13.90
N ILE A 286 12.32 12.10 13.13
CA ILE A 286 11.19 12.58 12.34
C ILE A 286 10.02 11.60 12.53
N PRO A 287 9.31 11.66 13.68
CA PRO A 287 8.21 10.75 14.01
C PRO A 287 7.11 10.59 12.95
N PRO A 288 6.73 11.63 12.17
CA PRO A 288 5.70 11.49 11.13
C PRO A 288 6.06 10.56 9.97
N LEU A 289 7.31 10.09 9.89
CA LEU A 289 7.72 9.05 8.94
C LEU A 289 7.26 7.64 9.36
N TYR A 290 6.80 7.44 10.59
CA TYR A 290 6.33 6.17 11.11
C TYR A 290 5.18 5.60 10.26
N GLY A 291 5.32 4.35 9.82
CA GLY A 291 4.26 3.63 9.11
C GLY A 291 3.88 4.25 7.75
N GLU A 292 2.60 4.12 7.40
CA GLU A 292 2.08 4.51 6.07
C GLU A 292 2.11 6.04 5.89
N GLY A 293 1.77 6.79 6.93
CA GLY A 293 1.71 8.25 6.93
C GLY A 293 0.33 8.84 6.57
N PHE A 294 -0.75 8.04 6.63
CA PHE A 294 -2.11 8.53 6.37
C PHE A 294 -2.57 9.63 7.33
N ASP A 295 -2.09 9.65 8.58
CA ASP A 295 -2.44 10.71 9.52
C ASP A 295 -1.94 12.08 9.04
N VAL A 296 -0.72 12.13 8.48
CA VAL A 296 -0.17 13.36 7.89
C VAL A 296 -0.98 13.78 6.68
N ILE A 297 -1.35 12.83 5.81
CA ILE A 297 -2.17 13.09 4.64
C ILE A 297 -3.53 13.67 5.06
N ASN A 298 -4.17 13.06 6.05
CA ASN A 298 -5.49 13.49 6.52
C ASN A 298 -5.43 14.86 7.19
N ASN A 299 -4.42 15.12 8.00
CA ASN A 299 -4.21 16.44 8.61
C ASN A 299 -3.95 17.52 7.54
N LEU A 300 -3.25 17.20 6.45
CA LEU A 300 -3.07 18.10 5.30
C LEU A 300 -4.38 18.35 4.55
N ILE A 301 -5.19 17.31 4.31
CA ILE A 301 -6.49 17.44 3.63
C ILE A 301 -7.47 18.29 4.45
N VAL A 302 -7.45 18.15 5.78
CA VAL A 302 -8.30 18.93 6.71
C VAL A 302 -7.78 20.36 6.92
N GLY A 303 -6.57 20.69 6.46
CA GLY A 303 -5.97 22.01 6.63
C GLY A 303 -5.44 22.26 8.05
N THR A 304 -4.97 21.21 8.74
CA THR A 304 -4.32 21.30 10.06
C THR A 304 -2.96 20.60 10.07
N PRO A 305 -2.01 20.99 9.19
CA PRO A 305 -0.71 20.33 9.07
C PRO A 305 0.10 20.36 10.38
N GLU A 306 -0.13 21.34 11.24
CA GLU A 306 0.58 21.56 12.51
C GLU A 306 0.44 20.36 13.44
N LYS A 307 -0.74 19.72 13.50
CA LYS A 307 -1.02 18.55 14.34
C LYS A 307 -0.07 17.38 14.07
N SER A 308 0.36 17.24 12.82
CA SER A 308 1.31 16.19 12.43
C SER A 308 2.75 16.53 12.82
N LEU A 309 3.02 17.78 13.15
CA LEU A 309 4.36 18.33 13.38
C LEU A 309 4.59 18.73 14.85
N GLU A 310 3.60 18.57 15.73
CA GLU A 310 3.67 18.94 17.15
C GLU A 310 4.88 18.33 17.86
N ASN A 311 5.18 17.06 17.57
CA ASN A 311 6.29 16.33 18.18
C ASN A 311 7.63 16.52 17.43
N ASN A 312 7.88 17.71 16.88
CA ASN A 312 9.14 17.97 16.18
C ASN A 312 10.30 18.12 17.17
N ILE A 313 11.40 17.39 16.91
CA ILE A 313 12.60 17.39 17.79
C ILE A 313 13.30 18.74 17.85
N PHE A 314 13.06 19.60 16.86
CA PHE A 314 13.72 20.90 16.73
C PHE A 314 13.08 21.96 17.63
N GLY A 315 11.92 21.67 18.24
CA GLY A 315 11.17 22.63 19.04
C GLY A 315 10.76 23.88 18.27
N LEU A 316 10.62 23.76 16.95
CA LEU A 316 10.26 24.87 16.09
C LEU A 316 8.83 25.29 16.39
N ASP A 317 8.64 26.59 16.52
CA ASP A 317 7.32 27.18 16.70
C ASP A 317 6.49 26.99 15.43
N LEU A 318 5.39 26.24 15.55
CA LEU A 318 4.47 25.93 14.47
C LEU A 318 3.50 27.08 14.17
N SER A 319 3.48 28.14 15.00
CA SER A 319 2.75 29.38 14.69
C SER A 319 3.31 30.08 13.46
N ASN A 320 4.61 29.88 13.18
CA ASN A 320 5.26 30.41 12.00
C ASN A 320 5.09 29.47 10.81
N ILE A 321 4.35 29.93 9.80
CA ILE A 321 4.06 29.18 8.58
C ILE A 321 5.32 28.72 7.84
N TRP A 322 6.42 29.47 7.89
CA TRP A 322 7.68 29.09 7.25
C TRP A 322 8.32 27.87 7.92
N ASN A 323 8.18 27.72 9.24
CA ASN A 323 8.66 26.54 9.95
C ASN A 323 7.87 25.30 9.52
N VAL A 324 6.54 25.43 9.38
CA VAL A 324 5.66 24.37 8.86
C VAL A 324 6.10 23.96 7.45
N VAL A 325 6.32 24.94 6.56
CA VAL A 325 6.80 24.68 5.19
C VAL A 325 8.12 23.91 5.19
N VAL A 326 9.11 24.34 5.98
CA VAL A 326 10.42 23.68 6.04
C VAL A 326 10.30 22.25 6.55
N LEU A 327 9.50 22.01 7.59
CA LEU A 327 9.26 20.68 8.14
C LEU A 327 8.55 19.76 7.13
N LEU A 328 7.55 20.27 6.40
CA LEU A 328 6.86 19.50 5.36
C LEU A 328 7.80 19.14 4.19
N ILE A 329 8.66 20.07 3.75
CA ILE A 329 9.69 19.77 2.75
C ILE A 329 10.63 18.68 3.26
N ALA A 330 11.07 18.77 4.52
CA ALA A 330 11.90 17.75 5.13
C ALA A 330 11.18 16.38 5.16
N LEU A 331 9.90 16.33 5.56
CA LEU A 331 9.11 15.09 5.51
C LEU A 331 9.06 14.49 4.12
N MET A 332 8.80 15.31 3.10
CA MET A 332 8.76 14.87 1.71
C MET A 332 10.09 14.28 1.26
N LEU A 333 11.21 14.94 1.55
CA LEU A 333 12.55 14.48 1.18
C LEU A 333 12.93 13.19 1.92
N PHE A 334 12.69 13.11 3.22
CA PHE A 334 13.09 11.94 4.02
C PHE A 334 12.14 10.75 3.90
N LYS A 335 10.89 10.92 3.42
CA LYS A 335 9.94 9.81 3.28
C LYS A 335 10.45 8.72 2.36
N ILE A 336 11.05 9.06 1.22
CA ILE A 336 11.60 8.05 0.31
C ILE A 336 12.85 7.38 0.88
N VAL A 337 13.68 8.12 1.62
CA VAL A 337 14.85 7.55 2.31
C VAL A 337 14.39 6.51 3.34
N ALA A 338 13.40 6.85 4.16
CA ALA A 338 12.80 5.97 5.15
C ALA A 338 12.18 4.71 4.50
N SER A 339 11.46 4.90 3.40
CA SER A 339 10.84 3.80 2.64
C SER A 339 11.91 2.87 2.04
N ALA A 340 12.93 3.43 1.40
CA ALA A 340 14.00 2.68 0.77
C ALA A 340 14.87 1.92 1.79
N LEU A 341 15.14 2.51 2.97
CA LEU A 341 15.81 1.83 4.09
C LEU A 341 14.98 0.64 4.60
N THR A 342 13.66 0.82 4.73
CA THR A 342 12.74 -0.24 5.16
C THR A 342 12.76 -1.42 4.18
N PHE A 343 12.67 -1.15 2.87
CA PHE A 343 12.79 -2.19 1.84
C PHE A 343 14.19 -2.83 1.80
N GLY A 344 15.23 -2.01 1.89
CA GLY A 344 16.62 -2.46 1.89
C GLY A 344 16.93 -3.40 3.06
N ALA A 345 16.32 -3.15 4.22
CA ALA A 345 16.42 -4.01 5.41
C ALA A 345 15.72 -5.37 5.25
N GLY A 346 14.92 -5.56 4.20
CA GLY A 346 14.11 -6.76 3.97
C GLY A 346 12.66 -6.64 4.46
N GLY A 347 12.19 -5.44 4.76
CA GLY A 347 10.78 -5.17 5.08
C GLY A 347 9.85 -5.47 3.89
N VAL A 348 8.62 -5.89 4.21
CA VAL A 348 7.59 -6.18 3.21
C VAL A 348 6.53 -5.10 3.26
N GLY A 349 6.32 -4.43 2.13
CA GLY A 349 5.41 -3.28 2.03
C GLY A 349 5.19 -2.86 0.58
N GLY A 350 4.50 -1.74 0.41
CA GLY A 350 4.21 -1.08 -0.86
C GLY A 350 4.80 0.33 -0.92
N ILE A 351 5.22 0.74 -2.11
CA ILE A 351 5.72 2.11 -2.38
C ILE A 351 4.58 3.11 -2.61
N PHE A 352 3.33 2.63 -2.75
CA PHE A 352 2.18 3.47 -3.12
C PHE A 352 1.86 4.52 -2.04
N ALA A 353 1.75 4.13 -0.76
CA ALA A 353 1.51 5.10 0.32
C ALA A 353 2.62 6.17 0.42
N PRO A 354 3.93 5.86 0.38
CA PRO A 354 4.98 6.87 0.30
C PRO A 354 4.85 7.84 -0.88
N THR A 355 4.47 7.36 -2.07
CA THR A 355 4.25 8.25 -3.23
C THR A 355 3.05 9.17 -3.03
N LEU A 356 1.95 8.65 -2.45
CA LEU A 356 0.77 9.45 -2.13
C LEU A 356 1.11 10.49 -1.06
N PHE A 357 1.83 10.12 -0.01
CA PHE A 357 2.29 11.00 1.06
C PHE A 357 3.07 12.20 0.52
N MET A 358 4.05 11.95 -0.35
CA MET A 358 4.84 13.03 -0.97
C MET A 358 3.98 13.92 -1.88
N GLY A 359 3.05 13.32 -2.63
CA GLY A 359 2.08 14.06 -3.44
C GLY A 359 1.12 14.91 -2.61
N SER A 360 0.67 14.41 -1.46
CA SER A 360 -0.19 15.15 -0.52
C SER A 360 0.54 16.33 0.11
N ILE A 361 1.82 16.17 0.49
CA ILE A 361 2.64 17.31 0.97
C ILE A 361 2.81 18.35 -0.14
N MET A 362 3.13 17.91 -1.36
CA MET A 362 3.24 18.81 -2.52
C MET A 362 1.93 19.60 -2.74
N GLY A 363 0.77 18.92 -2.68
CA GLY A 363 -0.54 19.57 -2.75
C GLY A 363 -0.85 20.46 -1.55
N GLY A 364 -0.36 20.12 -0.35
CA GLY A 364 -0.54 20.93 0.86
C GLY A 364 0.09 22.33 0.76
N PHE A 365 1.13 22.51 -0.05
CA PHE A 365 1.69 23.86 -0.29
C PHE A 365 0.71 24.80 -0.99
N VAL A 366 -0.32 24.28 -1.67
CA VAL A 366 -1.41 25.10 -2.24
C VAL A 366 -2.25 25.73 -1.13
N TYR A 367 -2.56 24.96 -0.08
CA TYR A 367 -3.27 25.46 1.10
C TYR A 367 -2.43 26.48 1.89
N LEU A 368 -1.12 26.24 2.00
CA LEU A 368 -0.24 27.18 2.67
C LEU A 368 -0.10 28.48 1.87
N LYS A 369 -0.19 28.44 0.54
CA LYS A 369 -0.23 29.65 -0.30
C LYS A 369 -1.47 30.51 0.01
N SER A 370 -2.67 29.93 0.10
CA SER A 370 -3.87 30.71 0.45
C SER A 370 -3.77 31.31 1.85
N SER A 371 -3.19 30.58 2.81
CA SER A 371 -2.95 31.07 4.17
C SER A 371 -1.89 32.19 4.22
N ILE A 372 -0.82 32.10 3.43
CA ILE A 372 0.22 33.14 3.31
C ILE A 372 -0.35 34.41 2.65
N ILE A 373 -1.21 34.27 1.64
CA ILE A 373 -1.83 35.40 0.92
C ILE A 373 -2.89 36.11 1.78
N VAL A 374 -3.46 35.48 2.81
CA VAL A 374 -4.41 36.13 3.73
C VAL A 374 -3.69 36.90 4.85
N VAL A 375 -2.42 36.57 5.12
CA VAL A 375 -1.61 37.20 6.18
C VAL A 375 -0.84 38.43 5.68
N TYR A 376 -0.77 38.65 4.36
CA TYR A 376 -0.24 39.86 3.71
C TYR A 376 -1.33 40.55 2.90
#